data_AF-A0AAE3ZPL7-F1
#
_entry.id   AF-A0AAE3ZPL7-F1
#
_cell.length_a   1.000
_cell.length_b   1.000
_cell.length_c   1.000
_cell.angle_alpha   90.00
_cell.angle_beta   90.00
_cell.angle_gamma   90.00
#
_symmetry.space_group_name_H-M   'P 1'
#
loop_
_entity.id
_entity.type
_entity.pdbx_description
1 polymer ?
#
loop_
_entity_poly.entity_id
_entity_poly.type
_entity_poly.pdbx_seq_one_letter_code
_entity_poly.pdbx_strand_id
1 'polypeptide(L)'
;MARRGSSSSGGSSSGGSSSGRSNGNSSGKRKAAGAVAKGILKPLDGVFKDGKRGGGHSSHSPGGRDTPSPWPRRSGDPRRDLTQDRFDNFRRRVAPDELRGAPPSATGRPAGHADSKHGVDRETQADILNNPERTFTGYNKNGREVDIYYKDGSVAVTEAGKKDSVITAYGKADTRHGNPKPVKPEKWADDAAYVEVQSRPANTVIYPNRQRWEEQDWP
;
A
#
# COMPACT_ATOMS: atom_id res chain seq x y z
N MET A 1 -60.68 46.66 -13.53
CA MET A 1 -60.99 45.42 -14.30
C MET A 1 -60.84 44.22 -13.36
N ALA A 2 -61.61 43.15 -13.54
CA ALA A 2 -61.73 42.05 -12.57
C ALA A 2 -61.60 40.66 -13.21
N ARG A 3 -61.15 39.67 -12.41
CA ARG A 3 -61.28 38.17 -12.47
C ARG A 3 -60.04 37.55 -11.78
N ARG A 4 -60.10 36.64 -10.79
CA ARG A 4 -60.63 35.23 -10.74
C ARG A 4 -59.95 34.33 -11.80
N GLY A 5 -59.42 33.12 -11.54
CA GLY A 5 -59.22 32.27 -10.34
C GLY A 5 -58.00 31.33 -10.61
N SER A 6 -57.84 30.06 -10.19
CA SER A 6 -58.52 29.13 -9.26
C SER A 6 -57.62 27.86 -9.11
N SER A 7 -57.11 27.50 -7.93
CA SER A 7 -57.52 26.35 -7.05
C SER A 7 -57.36 24.89 -7.57
N SER A 8 -57.14 23.96 -6.62
CA SER A 8 -57.21 22.47 -6.68
C SER A 8 -55.85 21.79 -6.99
N SER A 9 -55.23 21.02 -6.07
CA SER A 9 -55.52 19.66 -5.53
C SER A 9 -55.09 18.53 -6.48
N GLY A 10 -54.54 17.39 -6.07
CA GLY A 10 -54.19 16.83 -4.76
C GLY A 10 -53.62 15.41 -4.96
N GLY A 11 -53.22 14.68 -3.90
CA GLY A 11 -52.72 13.30 -4.08
C GLY A 11 -52.03 12.72 -2.84
N SER A 12 -52.78 11.99 -2.03
CA SER A 12 -52.31 11.30 -0.81
C SER A 12 -52.21 9.78 -1.04
N SER A 13 -51.74 9.05 0.00
CA SER A 13 -51.64 7.57 0.09
C SER A 13 -50.52 6.95 -0.75
N SER A 14 -49.91 5.82 -0.41
CA SER A 14 -49.80 4.95 0.80
C SER A 14 -48.55 4.06 0.54
N GLY A 15 -47.96 3.23 1.40
CA GLY A 15 -48.22 2.72 2.75
C GLY A 15 -47.42 1.40 2.83
N GLY A 16 -46.71 1.10 3.91
CA GLY A 16 -45.79 -0.06 3.89
C GLY A 16 -45.01 -0.30 5.17
N SER A 17 -45.69 -0.82 6.20
CA SER A 17 -45.06 -1.27 7.45
C SER A 17 -45.14 -2.80 7.58
N SER A 18 -43.98 -3.46 7.59
CA SER A 18 -43.74 -4.76 8.25
C SER A 18 -42.23 -4.91 8.44
N SER A 19 -41.64 -5.19 9.62
CA SER A 19 -41.97 -6.03 10.78
C SER A 19 -41.68 -7.53 10.58
N GLY A 20 -40.76 -8.05 11.42
CA GLY A 20 -40.42 -9.47 11.55
C GLY A 20 -39.33 -9.97 10.57
N ARG A 21 -38.25 -10.64 10.98
CA ARG A 21 -38.07 -11.51 12.16
C ARG A 21 -36.58 -11.67 12.49
N SER A 22 -36.25 -11.57 13.78
CA SER A 22 -35.09 -12.26 14.34
C SER A 22 -35.29 -13.77 14.28
N ASN A 23 -34.26 -14.53 13.93
CA ASN A 23 -34.14 -15.91 14.39
C ASN A 23 -32.67 -16.23 14.67
N GLY A 24 -32.34 -16.45 15.94
CA GLY A 24 -31.04 -16.99 16.30
C GLY A 24 -31.01 -18.50 16.04
N ASN A 25 -29.83 -19.05 15.79
CA ASN A 25 -29.57 -20.41 16.26
C ASN A 25 -28.20 -20.45 16.95
N SER A 26 -28.12 -21.30 17.95
CA SER A 26 -27.09 -21.29 19.00
C SER A 26 -26.33 -22.62 19.01
N SER A 27 -25.20 -22.62 19.74
CA SER A 27 -24.54 -23.81 20.31
C SER A 27 -23.96 -24.86 19.33
N GLY A 28 -22.64 -25.13 19.41
CA GLY A 28 -21.95 -25.95 18.40
C GLY A 28 -20.67 -26.70 18.81
N LYS A 29 -20.47 -26.99 20.10
CA LYS A 29 -19.46 -27.93 20.66
C LYS A 29 -17.96 -27.52 20.65
N ARG A 30 -17.24 -28.14 21.60
CA ARG A 30 -15.82 -27.96 21.96
C ARG A 30 -15.06 -29.27 21.71
N LYS A 31 -13.71 -29.20 21.81
CA LYS A 31 -12.71 -30.29 22.03
C LYS A 31 -12.16 -31.07 20.82
N ALA A 32 -10.89 -30.82 20.51
CA ALA A 32 -9.72 -31.72 20.71
C ALA A 32 -8.45 -30.88 20.39
N ALA A 33 -7.33 -30.81 21.12
CA ALA A 33 -6.68 -31.64 22.13
C ALA A 33 -6.01 -32.92 21.61
N GLY A 34 -4.69 -32.86 21.41
CA GLY A 34 -3.82 -33.93 20.89
C GLY A 34 -3.02 -33.45 19.66
N ALA A 35 -1.71 -33.70 19.52
CA ALA A 35 -0.78 -34.37 20.42
C ALA A 35 0.68 -33.87 20.23
N VAL A 36 1.56 -34.32 21.12
CA VAL A 36 2.99 -33.98 21.25
C VAL A 36 3.83 -34.55 20.11
N ALA A 37 4.81 -33.79 19.62
CA ALA A 37 6.01 -34.34 18.98
C ALA A 37 7.26 -33.54 19.42
N LYS A 38 8.04 -34.11 20.36
CA LYS A 38 9.39 -33.61 20.69
C LYS A 38 10.36 -34.12 19.62
N GLY A 39 10.94 -33.22 18.84
CA GLY A 39 11.98 -33.53 17.86
C GLY A 39 13.30 -32.86 18.22
N ILE A 40 14.11 -33.50 19.07
CA ILE A 40 15.46 -33.03 19.39
C ILE A 40 16.38 -33.38 18.22
N LEU A 41 16.86 -32.38 17.49
CA LEU A 41 17.95 -32.51 16.52
C LEU A 41 19.13 -31.65 17.00
N LYS A 42 20.28 -32.31 17.12
CA LYS A 42 21.52 -31.76 17.70
C LYS A 42 22.17 -30.78 16.71
N PRO A 43 22.89 -29.75 17.19
CA PRO A 43 23.80 -29.00 16.33
C PRO A 43 24.91 -29.94 15.81
N LEU A 44 25.29 -29.75 14.55
CA LEU A 44 26.48 -30.37 13.98
C LEU A 44 27.68 -29.44 14.20
N ASP A 45 28.54 -29.80 15.14
CA ASP A 45 29.88 -29.20 15.24
C ASP A 45 30.69 -29.54 13.99
N GLY A 46 31.21 -28.52 13.31
CA GLY A 46 31.71 -28.61 11.94
C GLY A 46 32.87 -27.67 11.63
N VAL A 47 33.89 -27.70 12.48
CA VAL A 47 35.30 -27.32 12.24
C VAL A 47 35.60 -26.67 10.88
N PHE A 48 35.94 -25.38 10.89
CA PHE A 48 36.83 -24.80 9.87
C PHE A 48 37.97 -24.00 10.52
N LYS A 49 39.14 -24.09 9.90
CA LYS A 49 40.46 -23.82 10.52
C LYS A 49 40.90 -22.36 10.42
N ASP A 50 41.81 -21.98 11.30
CA ASP A 50 42.62 -20.76 11.24
C ASP A 50 43.20 -20.49 9.84
N GLY A 51 43.02 -19.25 9.38
CA GLY A 51 43.61 -18.70 8.15
C GLY A 51 44.29 -17.36 8.43
N LYS A 52 45.46 -17.39 9.08
CA LYS A 52 46.23 -16.20 9.48
C LYS A 52 47.27 -15.81 8.40
N ARG A 53 47.25 -14.56 7.88
CA ARG A 53 48.39 -13.66 7.51
C ARG A 53 48.09 -12.66 6.35
N GLY A 54 48.78 -11.51 6.40
CA GLY A 54 48.78 -10.42 5.38
C GLY A 54 47.81 -9.30 5.76
N GLY A 55 48.19 -8.04 6.04
CA GLY A 55 49.13 -7.17 5.31
C GLY A 55 48.34 -6.45 4.20
N GLY A 56 48.29 -5.13 4.05
CA GLY A 56 49.02 -4.01 4.64
C GLY A 56 49.03 -2.87 3.61
N HIS A 57 48.84 -1.62 4.04
CA HIS A 57 49.02 -0.36 3.29
C HIS A 57 47.97 0.08 2.23
N SER A 58 47.31 1.18 2.58
CA SER A 58 47.26 2.46 1.83
C SER A 58 46.76 2.56 0.38
N SER A 59 45.71 3.38 0.22
CA SER A 59 45.49 4.38 -0.86
C SER A 59 45.55 3.94 -2.33
N HIS A 60 44.44 4.14 -3.07
CA HIS A 60 44.28 5.22 -4.07
C HIS A 60 42.92 5.08 -4.79
N SER A 61 42.08 6.11 -4.72
CA SER A 61 41.12 6.43 -5.79
C SER A 61 41.86 7.28 -6.83
N PRO A 62 41.61 7.12 -8.14
CA PRO A 62 40.51 7.91 -8.74
C PRO A 62 39.77 7.18 -9.89
N GLY A 63 38.64 7.74 -10.33
CA GLY A 63 38.00 7.31 -11.60
C GLY A 63 36.48 7.09 -11.58
N GLY A 64 35.75 7.63 -10.61
CA GLY A 64 34.30 7.71 -10.71
C GLY A 64 33.90 8.58 -11.90
N ARG A 65 33.24 8.01 -12.91
CA ARG A 65 32.65 8.81 -14.00
C ARG A 65 31.38 9.46 -13.46
N ASP A 66 31.39 10.77 -13.34
CA ASP A 66 30.20 11.55 -13.03
C ASP A 66 29.15 11.35 -14.12
N THR A 67 28.17 10.47 -13.87
CA THR A 67 26.88 10.54 -14.56
C THR A 67 26.10 11.71 -13.96
N PRO A 68 25.89 12.83 -14.66
CA PRO A 68 25.09 13.92 -14.13
C PRO A 68 23.65 13.44 -13.90
N SER A 69 23.21 13.44 -12.65
CA SER A 69 21.81 13.19 -12.31
C SER A 69 20.95 14.29 -12.97
N PRO A 70 19.85 13.97 -13.67
CA PRO A 70 19.15 14.90 -14.56
C PRO A 70 18.31 15.97 -13.85
N TRP A 71 18.51 16.18 -12.55
CA TRP A 71 17.71 17.07 -11.72
C TRP A 71 18.50 18.34 -11.36
N PRO A 72 17.91 19.54 -11.52
CA PRO A 72 18.60 20.79 -11.23
C PRO A 72 18.90 20.92 -9.74
N ARG A 73 20.18 21.04 -9.38
CA ARG A 73 20.63 21.22 -7.99
C ARG A 73 20.20 22.59 -7.48
N ARG A 74 19.13 22.63 -6.68
CA ARG A 74 18.78 23.78 -5.85
C ARG A 74 19.40 23.61 -4.47
N SER A 75 19.76 24.72 -3.82
CA SER A 75 20.51 24.72 -2.55
C SER A 75 19.62 24.32 -1.35
N GLY A 76 19.36 23.03 -1.21
CA GLY A 76 18.66 22.41 -0.07
C GLY A 76 19.42 21.19 0.45
N ASP A 77 19.03 20.68 1.62
CA ASP A 77 19.42 19.32 2.03
C ASP A 77 18.68 18.34 1.11
N PRO A 78 19.38 17.55 0.28
CA PRO A 78 18.73 16.68 -0.70
C PRO A 78 17.79 15.65 -0.05
N ARG A 79 17.93 15.34 1.25
CA ARG A 79 16.99 14.46 1.97
C ARG A 79 15.65 15.13 2.26
N ARG A 80 15.65 16.45 2.52
CA ARG A 80 14.41 17.23 2.73
C ARG A 80 13.61 17.36 1.45
N ASP A 81 14.29 17.61 0.33
CA ASP A 81 13.66 17.72 -0.98
C ASP A 81 12.99 16.38 -1.37
N LEU A 82 13.70 15.26 -1.22
CA LEU A 82 13.15 13.90 -1.43
C LEU A 82 11.93 13.61 -0.53
N THR A 83 11.97 14.01 0.74
CA THR A 83 10.85 13.83 1.68
C THR A 83 9.61 14.60 1.21
N GLN A 84 9.80 15.84 0.79
CA GLN A 84 8.73 16.73 0.33
C GLN A 84 8.12 16.22 -0.99
N ASP A 85 8.94 15.81 -1.96
CA ASP A 85 8.50 15.21 -3.23
C ASP A 85 7.62 13.97 -3.02
N ARG A 86 7.95 13.11 -2.05
CA ARG A 86 7.12 11.94 -1.71
C ARG A 86 5.76 12.38 -1.14
N PHE A 87 5.71 13.42 -0.31
CA PHE A 87 4.45 14.01 0.17
C PHE A 87 3.63 14.68 -0.95
N ASP A 88 4.27 15.33 -1.92
CA ASP A 88 3.59 15.86 -3.10
C ASP A 88 3.03 14.73 -3.98
N ASN A 89 3.76 13.61 -4.16
CA ASN A 89 3.23 12.41 -4.81
C ASN A 89 2.00 11.84 -4.07
N PHE A 90 2.02 11.74 -2.74
CA PHE A 90 0.84 11.29 -1.97
C PHE A 90 -0.37 12.20 -2.18
N ARG A 91 -0.17 13.53 -2.19
CA ARG A 91 -1.23 14.54 -2.38
C ARG A 91 -1.73 14.64 -3.83
N ARG A 92 -0.88 14.33 -4.82
CA ARG A 92 -1.20 14.38 -6.26
C ARG A 92 -2.47 13.57 -6.57
N ARG A 93 -3.31 14.12 -7.44
CA ARG A 93 -4.41 13.37 -8.04
C ARG A 93 -3.97 12.72 -9.35
N VAL A 94 -4.47 11.52 -9.59
CA VAL A 94 -4.29 10.76 -10.84
C VAL A 94 -5.62 10.65 -11.55
N ALA A 95 -5.63 10.87 -12.86
CA ALA A 95 -6.79 10.52 -13.70
C ALA A 95 -6.68 9.04 -14.15
N PRO A 96 -7.79 8.33 -14.45
CA PRO A 96 -7.75 6.93 -14.84
C PRO A 96 -6.84 6.66 -16.05
N ASP A 97 -6.83 7.54 -17.04
CA ASP A 97 -6.04 7.48 -18.26
C ASP A 97 -4.53 7.71 -18.05
N GLU A 98 -4.12 8.38 -16.96
CA GLU A 98 -2.72 8.46 -16.54
C GLU A 98 -2.18 7.10 -16.03
N LEU A 99 -3.06 6.18 -15.60
CA LEU A 99 -2.66 4.95 -14.93
C LEU A 99 -2.09 3.92 -15.90
N ARG A 100 -0.84 3.55 -15.64
CA ARG A 100 -0.10 2.50 -16.33
C ARG A 100 0.29 1.39 -15.38
N GLY A 101 0.36 0.17 -15.91
CA GLY A 101 0.99 -0.94 -15.19
C GLY A 101 2.47 -0.63 -14.97
N ALA A 102 2.94 -0.77 -13.74
CA ALA A 102 4.34 -0.58 -13.41
C ALA A 102 5.24 -1.54 -14.21
N PRO A 103 6.48 -1.16 -14.56
CA PRO A 103 7.39 -2.06 -15.25
C PRO A 103 7.71 -3.31 -14.39
N PRO A 104 8.17 -4.41 -15.03
CA PRO A 104 8.77 -5.54 -14.33
C PRO A 104 9.87 -5.09 -13.37
N SER A 105 10.07 -5.80 -12.26
CA SER A 105 11.26 -5.54 -11.43
C SER A 105 12.52 -6.01 -12.16
N ALA A 106 13.67 -5.43 -11.84
CA ALA A 106 14.98 -5.90 -12.33
C ALA A 106 15.24 -7.39 -12.00
N THR A 107 14.57 -7.91 -10.97
CA THR A 107 14.55 -9.32 -10.56
C THR A 107 13.54 -10.20 -11.32
N GLY A 108 13.05 -9.75 -12.48
CA GLY A 108 12.21 -10.55 -13.40
C GLY A 108 10.76 -10.77 -12.97
N ARG A 109 10.24 -10.01 -11.98
CA ARG A 109 8.85 -10.17 -11.53
C ARG A 109 7.87 -9.45 -12.47
N PRO A 110 6.63 -9.95 -12.62
CA PRO A 110 5.67 -9.44 -13.59
C PRO A 110 5.38 -7.94 -13.41
N ALA A 111 5.05 -7.30 -14.53
CA ALA A 111 4.56 -5.93 -14.60
C ALA A 111 3.25 -5.72 -13.82
N GLY A 112 2.76 -4.48 -13.85
CA GLY A 112 1.49 -4.07 -13.27
C GLY A 112 0.34 -4.99 -13.67
N HIS A 113 -0.37 -5.53 -12.68
CA HIS A 113 -1.36 -6.59 -12.89
C HIS A 113 -2.67 -6.40 -12.10
N ALA A 114 -3.01 -5.15 -11.78
CA ALA A 114 -4.29 -4.79 -11.15
C ALA A 114 -5.49 -5.36 -11.95
N ASP A 115 -5.64 -4.92 -13.20
CA ASP A 115 -6.68 -5.41 -14.10
C ASP A 115 -6.48 -6.89 -14.48
N SER A 116 -5.35 -7.24 -15.09
CA SER A 116 -5.12 -8.57 -15.66
C SER A 116 -5.08 -9.75 -14.67
N LYS A 117 -4.92 -9.49 -13.36
CA LYS A 117 -5.02 -10.52 -12.30
C LYS A 117 -6.20 -10.39 -11.35
N HIS A 118 -6.67 -9.18 -11.06
CA HIS A 118 -7.70 -8.91 -10.05
C HIS A 118 -8.97 -8.24 -10.61
N GLY A 119 -8.99 -7.91 -11.91
CA GLY A 119 -10.13 -7.26 -12.57
C GLY A 119 -10.46 -5.88 -11.98
N VAL A 120 -9.48 -5.21 -11.38
CA VAL A 120 -9.65 -3.84 -10.86
C VAL A 120 -9.34 -2.87 -12.00
N ASP A 121 -10.37 -2.21 -12.52
CA ASP A 121 -10.27 -1.23 -13.61
C ASP A 121 -9.51 0.05 -13.20
N ARG A 122 -9.25 0.94 -14.16
CA ARG A 122 -8.45 2.16 -13.94
C ARG A 122 -9.22 3.19 -13.11
N GLU A 123 -10.54 3.22 -13.27
CA GLU A 123 -11.47 4.08 -12.56
C GLU A 123 -11.44 3.79 -11.06
N THR A 124 -11.53 2.50 -10.70
CA THR A 124 -11.44 2.01 -9.32
C THR A 124 -10.04 2.18 -8.75
N GLN A 125 -8.99 1.91 -9.54
CA GLN A 125 -7.61 2.21 -9.14
C GLN A 125 -7.45 3.71 -8.81
N ALA A 126 -7.90 4.60 -9.70
CA ALA A 126 -7.78 6.05 -9.51
C ALA A 126 -8.58 6.54 -8.29
N ASP A 127 -9.76 5.97 -8.02
CA ASP A 127 -10.52 6.28 -6.81
C ASP A 127 -9.78 5.87 -5.52
N ILE A 128 -9.24 4.65 -5.44
CA ILE A 128 -8.44 4.19 -4.28
C ILE A 128 -7.20 5.09 -4.08
N LEU A 129 -6.50 5.43 -5.17
CA LEU A 129 -5.31 6.27 -5.14
C LEU A 129 -5.63 7.72 -4.73
N ASN A 130 -6.76 8.27 -5.19
CA ASN A 130 -7.14 9.67 -4.93
C ASN A 130 -7.79 9.87 -3.55
N ASN A 131 -8.49 8.86 -3.05
CA ASN A 131 -9.31 8.92 -1.84
C ASN A 131 -8.94 7.83 -0.80
N PRO A 132 -7.65 7.64 -0.44
CA PRO A 132 -7.25 6.64 0.54
C PRO A 132 -7.69 7.00 1.96
N GLU A 133 -8.11 6.00 2.72
CA GLU A 133 -8.30 6.07 4.18
C GLU A 133 -6.97 6.02 4.92
N ARG A 134 -6.04 5.18 4.43
CA ARG A 134 -4.69 4.99 4.99
C ARG A 134 -3.68 4.90 3.84
N THR A 135 -2.50 5.49 4.03
CA THR A 135 -1.39 5.39 3.08
C THR A 135 -0.17 4.86 3.79
N PHE A 136 0.50 3.85 3.20
CA PHE A 136 1.74 3.29 3.70
C PHE A 136 2.81 3.37 2.62
N THR A 137 4.06 3.28 3.04
CA THR A 137 5.21 3.32 2.14
C THR A 137 6.39 2.59 2.75
N GLY A 138 7.22 1.95 1.94
CA GLY A 138 8.32 1.12 2.40
C GLY A 138 8.66 0.01 1.43
N TYR A 139 9.33 -1.05 1.90
CA TYR A 139 9.85 -2.11 1.05
C TYR A 139 8.97 -3.36 1.09
N ASN A 140 8.51 -3.80 -0.08
CA ASN A 140 7.84 -5.10 -0.16
C ASN A 140 8.86 -6.25 -0.07
N LYS A 141 8.36 -7.46 0.23
CA LYS A 141 9.13 -8.72 0.36
C LYS A 141 10.02 -9.13 -0.83
N ASN A 142 10.05 -8.35 -1.91
CA ASN A 142 10.90 -8.55 -3.08
C ASN A 142 11.97 -7.45 -3.23
N GLY A 143 12.17 -6.60 -2.21
CA GLY A 143 13.13 -5.50 -2.23
C GLY A 143 12.74 -4.32 -3.12
N ARG A 144 11.47 -4.20 -3.53
CA ARG A 144 10.96 -3.04 -4.29
C ARG A 144 10.28 -2.08 -3.33
N GLU A 145 10.74 -0.82 -3.33
CA GLU A 145 10.09 0.28 -2.64
C GLU A 145 8.71 0.55 -3.28
N VAL A 146 7.68 0.70 -2.46
CA VAL A 146 6.29 0.83 -2.89
C VAL A 146 5.53 1.85 -2.05
N ASP A 147 4.51 2.44 -2.67
CA ASP A 147 3.44 3.15 -1.96
C ASP A 147 2.17 2.31 -1.99
N ILE A 148 1.40 2.36 -0.90
CA ILE A 148 0.24 1.52 -0.66
C ILE A 148 -0.92 2.39 -0.20
N TYR A 149 -1.98 2.40 -0.98
CA TYR A 149 -3.16 3.22 -0.76
C TYR A 149 -4.31 2.28 -0.40
N TYR A 150 -4.89 2.43 0.79
CA TYR A 150 -5.95 1.58 1.31
C TYR A 150 -7.28 2.35 1.39
N LYS A 151 -8.36 1.72 0.92
CA LYS A 151 -9.73 2.26 0.92
C LYS A 151 -10.75 1.09 0.95
N ASP A 152 -11.71 1.11 1.87
CA ASP A 152 -12.79 0.14 2.07
C ASP A 152 -12.40 -1.34 1.82
N GLY A 153 -11.37 -1.83 2.52
CA GLY A 153 -10.91 -3.22 2.37
C GLY A 153 -10.29 -3.54 0.99
N SER A 154 -9.98 -2.52 0.19
CA SER A 154 -9.29 -2.61 -1.09
C SER A 154 -8.00 -1.81 -1.05
N VAL A 155 -7.04 -2.17 -1.91
CA VAL A 155 -5.77 -1.45 -2.01
C VAL A 155 -5.32 -1.28 -3.44
N ALA A 156 -4.59 -0.20 -3.67
CA ALA A 156 -3.72 -0.01 -4.84
C ALA A 156 -2.27 0.11 -4.33
N VAL A 157 -1.35 -0.57 -5.02
CA VAL A 157 0.08 -0.57 -4.72
C VAL A 157 0.81 -0.01 -5.93
N THR A 158 1.59 1.05 -5.75
CA THR A 158 2.36 1.71 -6.82
C THR A 158 3.86 1.59 -6.58
N GLU A 159 4.66 1.94 -7.58
CA GLU A 159 6.06 2.28 -7.32
C GLU A 159 6.13 3.49 -6.39
N ALA A 160 7.11 3.47 -5.49
CA ALA A 160 7.46 4.59 -4.64
C ALA A 160 7.62 5.90 -5.43
N GLY A 161 6.91 6.94 -5.00
CA GLY A 161 7.00 8.28 -5.60
C GLY A 161 6.38 8.40 -7.00
N LYS A 162 5.74 7.34 -7.52
CA LYS A 162 5.10 7.31 -8.86
C LYS A 162 3.69 6.76 -8.77
N LYS A 163 2.77 7.59 -8.28
CA LYS A 163 1.36 7.24 -8.03
C LYS A 163 0.57 6.77 -9.27
N ASP A 164 1.09 7.03 -10.47
CA ASP A 164 0.56 6.56 -11.76
C ASP A 164 1.09 5.20 -12.22
N SER A 165 2.12 4.66 -11.55
CA SER A 165 2.81 3.41 -11.89
C SER A 165 2.30 2.27 -11.00
N VAL A 166 1.15 1.69 -11.36
CA VAL A 166 0.42 0.71 -10.53
C VAL A 166 1.01 -0.69 -10.68
N ILE A 167 1.50 -1.26 -9.58
CA ILE A 167 2.03 -2.63 -9.52
C ILE A 167 0.89 -3.64 -9.40
N THR A 168 -0.08 -3.38 -8.55
CA THR A 168 -1.28 -4.21 -8.38
C THR A 168 -2.37 -3.44 -7.64
N ALA A 169 -3.62 -3.87 -7.77
CA ALA A 169 -4.73 -3.46 -6.93
C ALA A 169 -5.61 -4.70 -6.69
N TYR A 170 -6.12 -4.85 -5.46
CA TYR A 170 -6.86 -6.04 -5.03
C TYR A 170 -7.62 -5.77 -3.71
N GLY A 171 -8.46 -6.70 -3.28
CA GLY A 171 -9.26 -6.62 -2.05
C GLY A 171 -10.74 -6.75 -2.37
N LYS A 172 -11.63 -6.01 -1.69
CA LYS A 172 -13.07 -6.02 -2.03
C LYS A 172 -13.37 -5.64 -3.48
N ALA A 173 -12.53 -4.78 -4.08
CA ALA A 173 -12.62 -4.36 -5.47
C ALA A 173 -12.23 -5.45 -6.50
N ASP A 174 -11.72 -6.61 -6.08
CA ASP A 174 -11.35 -7.71 -6.99
C ASP A 174 -12.61 -8.32 -7.62
N THR A 175 -12.84 -8.04 -8.90
CA THR A 175 -14.04 -8.50 -9.63
C THR A 175 -13.90 -9.94 -10.14
N ARG A 176 -12.71 -10.53 -10.04
CA ARG A 176 -12.39 -11.84 -10.62
C ARG A 176 -12.80 -13.01 -9.74
N HIS A 177 -13.16 -12.73 -8.49
CA HIS A 177 -13.58 -13.71 -7.50
C HIS A 177 -14.99 -13.36 -7.00
N GLY A 178 -15.94 -14.30 -7.07
CA GLY A 178 -17.34 -14.06 -6.67
C GLY A 178 -17.59 -13.79 -5.17
N ASN A 179 -16.53 -13.79 -4.35
CA ASN A 179 -16.57 -13.33 -2.96
C ASN A 179 -15.19 -12.76 -2.58
N PRO A 180 -14.90 -11.51 -2.95
CA PRO A 180 -13.59 -10.90 -2.76
C PRO A 180 -13.33 -10.62 -1.27
N LYS A 181 -12.14 -10.97 -0.80
CA LYS A 181 -11.79 -10.81 0.63
C LYS A 181 -11.26 -9.40 0.90
N PRO A 182 -11.75 -8.71 1.94
CA PRO A 182 -11.21 -7.42 2.33
C PRO A 182 -9.75 -7.56 2.78
N VAL A 183 -8.91 -6.63 2.34
CA VAL A 183 -7.54 -6.46 2.83
C VAL A 183 -7.58 -5.90 4.24
N LYS A 184 -6.70 -6.42 5.10
CA LYS A 184 -6.44 -5.94 6.45
C LYS A 184 -5.22 -5.01 6.43
N PRO A 185 -5.34 -3.70 6.69
CA PRO A 185 -4.22 -2.78 6.65
C PRO A 185 -3.22 -2.98 7.81
N GLU A 186 -3.61 -3.72 8.84
CA GLU A 186 -2.77 -4.08 10.00
C GLU A 186 -1.47 -4.75 9.58
N LYS A 187 -1.45 -5.51 8.47
CA LYS A 187 -0.24 -6.18 7.95
C LYS A 187 0.87 -5.21 7.48
N TRP A 188 0.58 -3.92 7.37
CA TRP A 188 1.56 -2.86 7.09
C TRP A 188 1.74 -1.94 8.28
N ALA A 189 0.68 -1.71 9.06
CA ALA A 189 0.78 -0.98 10.32
C ALA A 189 1.71 -1.70 11.30
N ASP A 190 1.64 -3.04 11.39
CA ASP A 190 2.41 -3.85 12.34
C ASP A 190 3.76 -4.33 11.78
N ASP A 191 4.15 -3.90 10.57
CA ASP A 191 5.37 -4.36 9.88
C ASP A 191 6.42 -3.24 9.80
N ALA A 192 7.57 -3.45 10.43
CA ALA A 192 8.68 -2.50 10.52
C ALA A 192 9.38 -2.18 9.17
N ALA A 193 9.01 -2.87 8.09
CA ALA A 193 9.45 -2.55 6.72
C ALA A 193 8.61 -1.42 6.05
N TYR A 194 7.57 -0.93 6.72
CA TYR A 194 6.70 0.15 6.23
C TYR A 194 6.56 1.27 7.26
N VAL A 195 6.21 2.46 6.78
CA VAL A 195 5.69 3.56 7.61
C VAL A 195 4.30 3.98 7.12
N GLU A 196 3.42 4.36 8.05
CA GLU A 196 2.13 4.99 7.76
C GLU A 196 2.29 6.50 7.61
N VAL A 197 1.71 7.03 6.53
CA VAL A 197 1.80 8.44 6.14
C VAL A 197 0.40 9.04 6.05
N GLN A 198 0.20 10.13 6.77
CA GLN A 198 -0.93 11.02 6.59
C GLN A 198 -0.45 12.23 5.79
N SER A 199 -1.06 12.48 4.62
CA SER A 199 -0.72 13.62 3.75
C SER A 199 -1.79 14.72 3.74
N ARG A 200 -2.86 14.55 4.54
CA ARG A 200 -3.96 15.49 4.72
C ARG A 200 -4.54 15.38 6.14
N PRO A 201 -4.86 16.48 6.85
CA PRO A 201 -4.68 17.88 6.43
C PRO A 201 -3.22 18.37 6.50
N ALA A 202 -2.36 17.68 7.26
CA ALA A 202 -0.94 17.96 7.38
C ALA A 202 -0.10 16.76 6.88
N ASN A 203 1.16 17.02 6.53
CA ASN A 203 2.15 16.00 6.18
C ASN A 203 2.75 15.43 7.49
N THR A 204 2.34 14.21 7.86
CA THR A 204 2.73 13.53 9.10
C THR A 204 3.09 12.07 8.82
N VAL A 205 4.19 11.59 9.39
CA VAL A 205 4.49 10.15 9.48
C VAL A 205 4.02 9.67 10.85
N ILE A 206 3.15 8.67 10.89
CA ILE A 206 2.41 8.27 12.11
C ILE A 206 3.11 7.11 12.83
N TYR A 207 3.56 6.09 12.10
CA TYR A 207 4.04 4.83 12.68
C TYR A 207 4.96 4.08 11.70
N PRO A 208 5.92 3.23 12.13
CA PRO A 208 6.47 3.12 13.48
C PRO A 208 7.53 4.19 13.78
N ASN A 209 8.20 4.76 12.76
CA ASN A 209 9.24 5.77 12.98
C ASN A 209 9.45 6.76 11.81
N ARG A 210 9.14 8.03 12.08
CA ARG A 210 9.55 9.17 11.23
C ARG A 210 11.05 9.20 10.95
N GLN A 211 11.87 8.75 11.90
CA GLN A 211 13.32 8.72 11.76
C GLN A 211 13.80 7.89 10.55
N ARG A 212 13.33 6.64 10.38
CA ARG A 212 13.71 5.82 9.20
C ARG A 212 13.25 6.43 7.89
N TRP A 213 12.10 7.08 7.88
CA TRP A 213 11.61 7.79 6.70
C TRP A 213 12.56 8.94 6.30
N GLU A 214 13.03 9.73 7.27
CA GLU A 214 13.95 10.85 7.03
C GLU A 214 15.39 10.39 6.75
N GLU A 215 15.83 9.28 7.35
CA GLU A 215 17.16 8.67 7.14
C GLU A 215 17.22 7.79 5.88
N GLN A 216 16.06 7.36 5.36
CA GLN A 216 15.88 6.30 4.36
C GLN A 216 16.53 4.96 4.78
N ASP A 217 16.56 4.71 6.11
CA ASP A 217 17.13 3.52 6.73
C ASP A 217 16.10 2.37 6.75
N TRP A 218 16.01 1.67 5.61
CA TRP A 218 15.14 0.50 5.45
C TRP A 218 15.96 -0.80 5.60
N PRO A 219 15.42 -1.84 6.27
CA PRO A 219 16.12 -3.10 6.54
C PRO A 219 16.29 -4.00 5.29
#